data_AF-A0A9D5KKN5-F1
#
_entry.id   AF-A0A9D5KKN5-F1
#
_cell.length_a   1.000
_cell.length_b   1.000
_cell.length_c   1.000
_cell.angle_alpha   90.00
_cell.angle_beta   90.00
_cell.angle_gamma   90.00
#
_symmetry.space_group_name_H-M   'P 1'
#
loop_
_entity.id
_entity.type
_entity.pdbx_description
1 polymer ?
#
loop_
_entity_poly.entity_id
_entity_poly.type
_entity_poly.pdbx_seq_one_letter_code
_entity_poly.pdbx_strand_id
1 'polypeptide(L)'
;MNILKTGIIVLLWTLLCSCQHIFPKGEDMGNHLGINDRTNSIVYSVEDNGRVVSAKKGDDILWSVDVIKQCGNPAVGNPAIRHIEKQGEFIIATFGKHTSAKIDIHTGTVECIGAD
;
A
#
# COMPACT_ATOMS: atom_id res chain seq x y z
N MET A 1 -45.79 -21.20 54.89
CA MET A 1 -44.75 -21.24 55.93
C MET A 1 -43.40 -21.02 55.24
N ASN A 2 -42.77 -19.87 55.53
CA ASN A 2 -41.32 -19.55 55.46
C ASN A 2 -40.69 -19.55 54.04
N ILE A 3 -40.58 -18.44 53.31
CA ILE A 3 -39.75 -17.21 53.46
C ILE A 3 -38.24 -17.48 53.42
N LEU A 4 -37.56 -16.95 52.38
CA LEU A 4 -36.22 -16.32 52.33
C LEU A 4 -35.90 -16.12 50.83
N LYS A 5 -36.18 -14.97 50.19
CA LYS A 5 -35.54 -13.64 50.27
C LYS A 5 -34.01 -13.69 50.15
N THR A 6 -33.48 -12.75 49.37
CA THR A 6 -32.06 -12.44 49.00
C THR A 6 -31.63 -13.15 47.70
N GLY A 7 -31.57 -12.52 46.53
CA GLY A 7 -31.14 -11.16 46.22
C GLY A 7 -29.66 -11.21 45.82
N ILE A 8 -29.38 -11.20 44.52
CA ILE A 8 -28.21 -10.56 43.91
C ILE A 8 -28.47 -10.49 42.40
N ILE A 9 -28.79 -9.27 41.98
CA ILE A 9 -28.76 -8.80 40.61
C ILE A 9 -27.29 -8.77 40.21
N VAL A 10 -26.82 -9.75 39.44
CA VAL A 10 -25.55 -9.63 38.74
C VAL A 10 -25.84 -8.92 37.43
N LEU A 11 -25.89 -7.59 37.54
CA LEU A 11 -25.50 -6.69 36.46
C LEU A 11 -24.06 -7.06 36.07
N LEU A 12 -23.89 -7.89 35.04
CA LEU A 12 -22.63 -7.94 34.29
C LEU A 12 -22.87 -7.35 32.91
N TRP A 13 -23.01 -6.04 32.92
CA TRP A 13 -23.03 -5.17 31.76
C TRP A 13 -21.59 -4.89 31.31
N THR A 14 -20.87 -5.92 30.86
CA THR A 14 -19.56 -5.75 30.23
C THR A 14 -19.31 -6.89 29.25
N LEU A 15 -18.72 -6.53 28.11
CA LEU A 15 -18.18 -7.39 27.05
C LEU A 15 -19.15 -7.84 25.95
N LEU A 16 -19.66 -6.86 25.20
CA LEU A 16 -19.78 -6.98 23.74
C LEU A 16 -19.47 -5.61 23.11
N CYS A 17 -18.22 -5.17 23.32
CA CYS A 17 -17.57 -4.20 22.44
C CYS A 17 -16.44 -4.93 21.71
N SER A 18 -16.77 -6.04 21.04
CA SER A 18 -15.88 -6.69 20.09
C SER A 18 -16.19 -6.14 18.71
N CYS A 19 -15.77 -4.89 18.48
CA CYS A 19 -15.33 -4.46 17.17
C CYS A 19 -14.29 -3.37 17.38
N GLN A 20 -13.23 -3.74 18.13
CA GLN A 20 -11.97 -3.04 18.02
C GLN A 20 -11.56 -3.14 16.56
N HIS A 21 -11.70 -2.00 15.88
CA HIS A 21 -10.91 -1.58 14.75
C HIS A 21 -9.60 -2.37 14.69
N ILE A 22 -9.56 -3.37 13.84
CA ILE A 22 -8.32 -3.87 13.30
C ILE A 22 -7.86 -2.73 12.38
N PHE A 23 -7.12 -1.78 12.95
CA PHE A 23 -6.20 -1.00 12.15
C PHE A 23 -5.10 -1.99 11.78
N PRO A 24 -4.94 -2.37 10.51
CA PRO A 24 -3.73 -3.05 10.10
C PRO A 24 -2.60 -2.04 10.32
N LYS A 25 -1.75 -2.37 11.28
CA LYS A 25 -0.44 -1.79 11.41
C LYS A 25 0.32 -2.06 10.12
N GLY A 26 0.40 -1.06 9.25
CA GLY A 26 1.48 -0.96 8.28
C GLY A 26 2.76 -0.61 9.03
N GLU A 27 3.30 -1.57 9.81
CA GLU A 27 4.68 -1.55 10.22
C GLU A 27 5.48 -2.07 9.03
N ASP A 28 6.17 -1.17 8.33
CA ASP A 28 7.33 -1.57 7.58
C ASP A 28 8.36 -0.43 7.58
N MET A 29 9.53 -0.71 8.14
CA MET A 29 10.69 0.17 8.24
C MET A 29 11.74 -0.34 7.25
N GLY A 30 11.51 -0.05 5.97
CA GLY A 30 12.40 -0.42 4.88
C GLY A 30 12.36 0.66 3.82
N ASN A 31 13.15 1.73 3.98
CA ASN A 31 13.40 2.79 2.99
C ASN A 31 12.25 2.98 1.96
N HIS A 32 11.04 3.25 2.46
CA HIS A 32 9.81 3.10 1.68
C HIS A 32 9.70 4.19 0.64
N LEU A 33 9.98 3.84 -0.62
CA LEU A 33 9.66 4.67 -1.78
C LEU A 33 8.15 4.63 -1.93
N GLY A 34 7.46 5.52 -1.21
CA GLY A 34 6.01 5.56 -1.12
C GLY A 34 5.45 6.96 -1.26
N ILE A 35 4.32 7.09 -1.95
CA ILE A 35 3.56 8.33 -2.14
C ILE A 35 2.16 8.10 -1.57
N ASN A 36 1.73 8.96 -0.66
CA ASN A 36 0.37 8.95 -0.12
C ASN A 36 -0.47 10.05 -0.77
N ASP A 37 -1.48 9.67 -1.55
CA ASP A 37 -2.50 10.57 -2.06
C ASP A 37 -3.61 10.73 -1.02
N ARG A 38 -3.51 11.80 -0.21
CA ARG A 38 -4.47 12.09 0.87
C ARG A 38 -5.90 12.30 0.36
N THR A 39 -6.05 12.74 -0.89
CA THR A 39 -7.35 13.03 -1.49
C THR A 39 -8.14 11.76 -1.74
N ASN A 40 -7.50 10.72 -2.29
CA ASN A 40 -8.16 9.46 -2.63
C ASN A 40 -7.93 8.35 -1.59
N SER A 41 -7.13 8.63 -0.55
CA SER A 41 -6.66 7.64 0.44
C SER A 41 -5.94 6.45 -0.22
N ILE A 42 -5.22 6.72 -1.32
CA ILE A 42 -4.46 5.72 -2.06
C ILE A 42 -2.98 5.91 -1.73
N VAL A 43 -2.32 4.82 -1.36
CA VAL A 43 -0.89 4.73 -1.13
C VAL A 43 -0.26 3.99 -2.30
N TYR A 44 0.69 4.64 -2.95
CA TYR A 44 1.52 4.04 -3.97
C TYR A 44 2.87 3.70 -3.35
N SER A 45 3.32 2.46 -3.47
CA SER A 45 4.55 1.99 -2.82
C SER A 45 5.32 1.07 -3.75
N VAL A 46 6.64 1.11 -3.63
CA VAL A 46 7.52 0.09 -4.20
C VAL A 46 7.65 -1.05 -3.19
N GLU A 47 7.42 -2.29 -3.63
CA GLU A 47 7.57 -3.47 -2.78
C GLU A 47 9.06 -3.78 -2.49
N ASP A 48 9.35 -4.62 -1.49
CA ASP A 48 10.73 -4.94 -1.04
C ASP A 48 11.65 -5.48 -2.13
N ASN A 49 11.08 -6.10 -3.16
CA ASN A 49 11.86 -6.58 -4.30
C ASN A 49 12.45 -5.45 -5.16
N GLY A 50 12.02 -4.20 -4.95
CA GLY A 50 12.47 -3.02 -5.69
C GLY A 50 12.02 -3.01 -7.15
N ARG A 51 11.11 -3.90 -7.57
CA ARG A 51 10.71 -4.10 -8.97
C ARG A 51 9.24 -3.84 -9.21
N VAL A 52 8.43 -4.02 -8.16
CA VAL A 52 6.98 -3.96 -8.21
C VAL A 52 6.50 -2.66 -7.60
N VAL A 53 5.59 -1.98 -8.29
CA VAL A 53 4.83 -0.85 -7.76
C VAL A 53 3.41 -1.32 -7.48
N SER A 54 2.92 -1.03 -6.29
CA SER A 54 1.58 -1.36 -5.84
C SER A 54 0.81 -0.10 -5.48
N ALA A 55 -0.49 -0.09 -5.81
CA ALA A 55 -1.44 0.90 -5.32
C ALA A 55 -2.38 0.23 -4.32
N LYS A 56 -2.46 0.79 -3.12
CA LYS A 56 -3.22 0.27 -1.99
C LYS A 56 -4.20 1.34 -1.50
N LYS A 57 -5.43 0.95 -1.17
CA LYS A 57 -6.41 1.82 -0.53
C LYS A 57 -6.87 1.13 0.76
N GLY A 58 -6.29 1.53 1.89
CA GLY A 58 -6.43 0.76 3.13
C GLY A 58 -5.74 -0.60 2.98
N ASP A 59 -6.47 -1.69 3.22
CA ASP A 59 -6.01 -3.07 3.05
C ASP A 59 -6.14 -3.59 1.61
N ASP A 60 -6.95 -2.93 0.78
CA ASP A 60 -7.24 -3.39 -0.57
C ASP A 60 -6.12 -2.98 -1.54
N ILE A 61 -5.57 -3.95 -2.26
CA ILE A 61 -4.65 -3.70 -3.38
C ILE A 61 -5.50 -3.40 -4.62
N LEU A 62 -5.43 -2.17 -5.12
CA LEU A 62 -6.11 -1.74 -6.34
C LEU A 62 -5.44 -2.37 -7.57
N TRP A 63 -4.12 -2.29 -7.63
CA TRP A 63 -3.31 -2.91 -8.67
C TRP A 63 -1.87 -3.09 -8.19
N SER A 64 -1.15 -4.00 -8.83
CA SER A 64 0.26 -4.27 -8.57
C SER A 64 0.93 -4.68 -9.87
N VAL A 65 2.06 -4.07 -10.20
CA VAL A 65 2.73 -4.28 -11.49
C VAL A 65 4.25 -4.32 -11.33
N ASP A 66 4.87 -5.32 -11.95
CA ASP A 66 6.33 -5.44 -12.06
C ASP A 66 6.84 -4.58 -13.22
N VAL A 67 7.33 -3.39 -12.89
CA VAL A 67 7.78 -2.39 -13.88
C VAL A 67 8.98 -2.90 -14.66
N ILE A 68 9.91 -3.57 -13.98
CA ILE A 68 11.14 -4.10 -14.59
C ILE A 68 10.83 -5.26 -15.52
N LYS A 69 9.85 -6.10 -15.19
CA LYS A 69 9.41 -7.19 -16.07
C LYS A 69 8.74 -6.65 -17.34
N GLN A 70 7.98 -5.55 -17.25
CA GLN A 70 7.31 -4.94 -18.39
C GLN A 70 8.28 -4.16 -19.29
N CYS A 71 9.15 -3.34 -18.70
CA CYS A 71 10.09 -2.50 -19.44
C CYS A 71 11.44 -3.15 -19.76
N GLY A 72 11.70 -4.32 -19.18
CA GLY A 72 12.99 -4.99 -19.29
C GLY A 72 14.03 -4.42 -18.34
N ASN A 73 15.21 -5.05 -18.34
CA ASN A 73 16.31 -4.60 -17.50
C ASN A 73 16.89 -3.27 -18.02
N PRO A 74 17.26 -2.34 -17.12
CA PRO A 74 17.95 -1.12 -17.52
C PRO A 74 19.31 -1.45 -18.13
N ALA A 75 19.73 -0.66 -19.12
CA ALA A 75 21.04 -0.82 -19.76
C ALA A 75 22.21 -0.57 -18.80
N VAL A 76 22.00 0.29 -17.78
CA VAL A 76 23.02 0.69 -16.81
C VAL A 76 22.42 0.74 -15.40
N GLY A 77 23.06 0.03 -14.47
CA GLY A 77 22.71 0.01 -13.05
C GLY A 77 21.93 -1.22 -12.61
N ASN A 78 21.47 -1.21 -11.35
CA ASN A 78 20.68 -2.31 -10.79
C ASN A 78 19.24 -2.25 -11.34
N PRO A 79 18.61 -3.37 -11.77
CA PRO A 79 17.18 -3.46 -12.11
C PRO A 79 16.26 -3.27 -10.89
N ALA A 80 16.36 -2.10 -10.26
CA ALA A 80 15.56 -1.70 -9.12
C ALA A 80 15.07 -0.26 -9.31
N ILE A 81 13.83 -0.03 -8.91
CA ILE A 81 13.17 1.27 -8.80
C ILE A 81 13.83 2.00 -7.63
N ARG A 82 14.27 3.22 -7.90
CA ARG A 82 15.00 4.06 -6.95
C ARG A 82 14.20 5.26 -6.49
N HIS A 83 13.21 5.65 -7.29
CA HIS A 83 12.36 6.79 -7.03
C HIS A 83 11.01 6.59 -7.73
N ILE A 84 9.95 7.00 -7.05
CA ILE A 84 8.63 7.14 -7.65
C ILE A 84 8.13 8.56 -7.39
N GLU A 85 7.50 9.17 -8.39
CA GLU A 85 6.83 10.46 -8.24
C GLU A 85 5.43 10.38 -8.85
N LYS A 86 4.47 11.15 -8.32
CA LYS A 86 3.14 11.26 -8.90
C LYS A 86 3.05 12.53 -9.73
N GLN A 87 2.77 12.40 -11.02
CA GLN A 87 2.51 13.49 -11.94
C GLN A 87 1.08 13.37 -12.50
N GLY A 88 0.13 14.09 -11.88
CA GLY A 88 -1.27 14.06 -12.28
C GLY A 88 -1.91 12.68 -12.12
N GLU A 89 -2.31 12.09 -13.24
CA GLU A 89 -2.91 10.75 -13.36
C GLU A 89 -1.88 9.63 -13.58
N PHE A 90 -0.59 9.96 -13.46
CA PHE A 90 0.49 9.01 -13.69
C PHE A 90 1.49 8.97 -12.53
N ILE A 91 2.17 7.84 -12.39
CA ILE A 91 3.34 7.68 -11.54
C ILE A 91 4.54 7.50 -12.44
N ILE A 92 5.57 8.31 -12.22
CA ILE A 92 6.86 8.17 -12.88
C ILE A 92 7.74 7.35 -11.96
N ALA A 93 8.05 6.13 -12.37
CA ALA A 93 8.97 5.24 -11.69
C ALA A 93 10.33 5.30 -12.38
N THR A 94 11.35 5.80 -11.68
CA THR A 94 12.72 5.84 -12.16
C THR A 94 13.48 4.61 -11.65
N PHE A 95 14.08 3.86 -12.57
CA PHE A 95 14.83 2.64 -12.28
C PHE A 95 16.19 2.61 -12.99
N GLY A 96 17.14 1.90 -12.41
CA GLY A 96 18.53 1.92 -12.88
C GLY A 96 19.19 3.29 -12.69
N LYS A 97 19.83 3.81 -13.74
CA LYS A 97 20.53 5.12 -13.70
C LYS A 97 19.82 6.22 -14.49
N HIS A 98 19.31 5.90 -15.68
CA HIS A 98 18.74 6.86 -16.61
C HIS A 98 17.38 6.45 -17.16
N THR A 99 16.79 5.33 -16.69
CA THR A 99 15.56 4.78 -17.25
C THR A 99 14.34 5.13 -16.41
N SER A 100 13.24 5.48 -17.07
CA SER A 100 11.97 5.75 -16.42
C SER A 100 10.81 4.98 -17.07
N ALA A 101 9.78 4.73 -16.28
CA ALA A 101 8.50 4.21 -16.72
C ALA A 101 7.38 5.09 -16.17
N LYS A 102 6.32 5.21 -16.96
CA LYS A 102 5.09 5.90 -16.62
C LYS A 102 4.02 4.87 -16.31
N ILE A 103 3.33 5.03 -15.20
CA ILE A 103 2.33 4.08 -14.71
C ILE A 103 1.01 4.81 -14.53
N ASP A 104 -0.06 4.33 -15.15
CA ASP A 104 -1.40 4.89 -14.98
C ASP A 104 -1.97 4.57 -13.59
N ILE A 105 -2.43 5.58 -12.85
CA ILE A 105 -2.86 5.39 -11.46
C ILE A 105 -4.18 4.63 -11.32
N HIS A 106 -4.98 4.54 -12.38
CA HIS A 106 -6.30 3.91 -12.35
C HIS A 106 -6.22 2.42 -12.72
N THR A 107 -5.36 2.10 -13.68
CA THR A 107 -5.29 0.77 -14.30
C THR A 107 -4.02 0.00 -13.95
N GLY A 108 -2.96 0.69 -13.48
CA GLY A 108 -1.64 0.10 -13.32
C GLY A 108 -0.94 -0.21 -14.64
N THR A 109 -1.41 0.36 -15.76
CA THR A 109 -0.80 0.19 -17.07
C THR A 109 0.57 0.87 -17.11
N VAL A 110 1.60 0.15 -17.56
CA VAL A 110 2.98 0.62 -17.62
C VAL A 110 3.35 0.99 -19.06
N GLU A 111 3.83 2.22 -19.24
CA GLU A 111 4.42 2.74 -20.47
C GLU A 111 5.91 3.01 -20.24
N CYS A 112 6.75 2.34 -21.03
CA CYS A 112 8.19 2.44 -20.91
C CYS A 112 8.68 3.63 -21.75
N ILE A 113 8.89 4.77 -21.09
CA ILE A 113 9.29 6.04 -21.71
C ILE A 113 10.79 6.10 -22.05
N GLY A 114 11.58 5.10 -21.62
CA GLY A 114 12.96 4.91 -22.07
C GLY A 114 14.00 5.54 -21.16
N ALA A 115 15.24 5.57 -21.66
CA ALA A 115 16.38 6.19 -20.98
C ALA A 115 16.75 7.50 -21.67
N ASP A 116 16.98 8.55 -20.88
CA ASP A 116 17.61 9.79 -21.35
C ASP A 116 19.11 9.58 -21.61
#